data_AF-A0A199UAU9-F1
#
_entry.id   AF-A0A199UAU9-F1
#
_cell.length_a   1.000
_cell.length_b   1.000
_cell.length_c   1.000
_cell.angle_alpha   90.00
_cell.angle_beta   90.00
_cell.angle_gamma   90.00
#
_symmetry.space_group_name_H-M   'P 1'
#
loop_
_entity.id
_entity.type
_entity.pdbx_description
1 polymer ?
#
loop_
_entity_poly.entity_id
_entity_poly.type
_entity_poly.pdbx_seq_one_letter_code
_entity_poly.pdbx_strand_id
1 'polypeptide(L)'
;MKGAVRLDRILCNSSWRLLYPTVGVCHLPQICSDYCPLLLLLETSVNSGQTTPFRFQVAWQKYPDYDAFILNCWHADVPLVTALECM
;
A
#
# COMPACT_ATOMS: atom_id res chain seq x y z
N MET A 1 -12.30 -30.78 -6.66
CA MET A 1 -11.35 -29.76 -7.17
C MET A 1 -12.12 -28.45 -7.34
N LYS A 2 -11.81 -27.41 -6.57
CA LYS A 2 -12.33 -26.06 -6.88
C LYS A 2 -11.61 -25.58 -8.14
N GLY A 3 -12.36 -25.28 -9.20
CA GLY A 3 -11.79 -24.61 -10.37
C GLY A 3 -11.26 -23.26 -9.92
N ALA A 4 -9.97 -23.00 -10.13
CA ALA A 4 -9.39 -21.70 -9.82
C ALA A 4 -9.97 -20.67 -10.80
N VAL A 5 -10.91 -19.84 -10.31
CA VAL A 5 -11.46 -18.73 -11.09
C VAL A 5 -10.49 -17.56 -10.97
N ARG A 6 -9.99 -17.05 -12.09
CA ARG A 6 -9.06 -15.91 -12.12
C ARG A 6 -9.85 -14.60 -12.00
N LEU A 7 -10.00 -14.12 -10.77
CA LEU A 7 -10.72 -12.88 -10.45
C LEU A 7 -9.81 -11.64 -10.45
N ASP A 8 -8.53 -11.81 -10.11
CA ASP A 8 -7.60 -10.69 -10.01
C ASP A 8 -7.21 -10.15 -11.39
N ARG A 9 -7.33 -8.82 -11.56
CA ARG A 9 -7.03 -8.10 -12.80
C ARG A 9 -6.36 -6.77 -12.48
N ILE A 10 -5.40 -6.40 -13.33
CA ILE A 10 -4.85 -5.04 -13.37
C ILE A 10 -5.40 -4.36 -14.61
N LEU A 11 -5.96 -3.16 -14.43
CA LEU A 11 -6.53 -2.36 -15.51
C LEU A 11 -5.72 -1.08 -15.65
N CYS A 12 -5.48 -0.67 -16.91
CA CYS A 12 -4.84 0.60 -17.23
C CYS A 12 -5.55 1.24 -18.41
N ASN A 13 -5.43 2.56 -18.53
CA ASN A 13 -5.88 3.29 -19.71
C ASN A 13 -4.77 3.30 -20.79
N SER A 14 -5.15 3.70 -22.00
CA SER A 14 -4.24 3.78 -23.14
C SER A 14 -3.05 4.70 -22.89
N SER A 15 -3.29 5.87 -22.28
CA SER A 15 -2.23 6.82 -21.93
C SER A 15 -1.18 6.22 -21.02
N TRP A 16 -1.60 5.48 -19.98
CA TRP A 16 -0.70 4.80 -19.05
C TRP A 16 0.07 3.66 -19.73
N ARG A 17 -0.59 2.88 -20.60
CA ARG A 17 0.08 1.82 -21.38
C ARG A 17 1.17 2.36 -22.30
N LEU A 18 0.99 3.57 -22.84
CA LEU A 18 2.01 4.25 -23.65
C LEU A 18 3.22 4.71 -22.82
N LEU A 19 3.01 5.09 -21.55
CA LEU A 19 4.09 5.46 -20.64
C LEU A 19 4.94 4.27 -20.17
N TYR A 20 4.32 3.09 -20.05
CA TYR A 20 4.97 1.85 -19.59
C TYR A 20 4.83 0.74 -20.63
N PRO A 21 5.49 0.85 -21.79
CA PRO A 21 5.33 -0.10 -22.90
C PRO A 21 5.81 -1.52 -22.55
N THR A 22 6.78 -1.62 -21.63
CA THR A 22 7.45 -2.84 -21.16
C THR A 22 6.89 -3.38 -19.84
N VAL A 23 5.75 -2.86 -19.38
CA VAL A 23 5.13 -3.33 -18.12
C VAL A 23 4.84 -4.83 -18.14
N GLY A 24 5.22 -5.49 -17.04
CA GLY A 24 4.95 -6.90 -16.77
C GLY A 24 3.96 -7.10 -15.64
N VAL A 25 3.33 -8.28 -15.59
CA VAL A 25 2.50 -8.71 -14.46
C VAL A 25 2.94 -10.10 -14.02
N CYS A 26 3.23 -10.26 -12.74
CA CYS A 26 3.58 -11.54 -12.12
C CYS A 26 2.51 -11.95 -11.10
N HIS A 27 2.23 -13.25 -11.00
CA HIS A 27 1.37 -13.82 -9.97
C HIS A 27 2.25 -14.26 -8.80
N LEU A 28 2.03 -13.70 -7.61
CA LEU A 28 2.80 -14.04 -6.43
C LEU A 28 2.27 -15.32 -5.77
N PRO A 29 3.14 -16.10 -5.10
CA PRO A 29 2.72 -17.31 -4.41
C PRO A 29 1.61 -17.06 -3.40
N GLN A 30 0.64 -17.95 -3.41
CA GLN A 30 -0.47 -17.98 -2.48
C GLN A 30 -0.03 -18.69 -1.19
N ILE A 31 0.43 -17.95 -0.18
CA ILE A 31 1.02 -18.53 1.04
C ILE A 31 -0.03 -18.71 2.15
N CYS A 32 -0.83 -17.69 2.44
CA CYS A 32 -1.77 -17.68 3.58
C CYS A 32 -3.18 -17.15 3.25
N SER A 33 -3.46 -16.93 1.96
CA SER A 33 -4.72 -16.35 1.48
C SER A 33 -5.32 -17.28 0.44
N ASP A 34 -6.63 -17.23 0.20
CA ASP A 34 -7.27 -17.84 -0.95
C ASP A 34 -7.08 -17.01 -2.25
N TYR A 35 -6.43 -15.85 -2.13
CA TYR A 35 -6.09 -14.93 -3.22
C TYR A 35 -4.65 -15.09 -3.69
N CYS A 36 -4.41 -14.88 -4.99
CA CYS A 36 -3.09 -14.89 -5.64
C CYS A 36 -2.71 -13.45 -6.02
N PRO A 37 -1.90 -12.74 -5.21
CA PRO A 37 -1.62 -11.32 -5.45
C PRO A 37 -0.96 -11.10 -6.81
N LEU A 38 -1.38 -10.04 -7.52
CA LEU A 38 -0.74 -9.61 -8.76
C LEU A 38 0.31 -8.54 -8.47
N LEU A 39 1.53 -8.76 -8.95
CA LEU A 39 2.62 -7.78 -8.91
C LEU A 39 2.79 -7.12 -10.28
N LEU A 40 2.68 -5.79 -10.31
CA LEU A 40 2.96 -4.97 -11.48
C LEU A 40 4.45 -4.62 -11.52
N LEU A 41 5.12 -4.97 -12.62
CA LEU A 41 6.54 -4.71 -12.82
C LEU A 41 6.70 -3.56 -13.81
N LEU A 42 7.29 -2.46 -13.35
CA LEU A 42 7.61 -1.28 -14.17
C LEU A 42 9.13 -1.16 -14.28
N GLU A 43 9.65 -0.96 -15.48
CA GLU A 43 11.09 -0.79 -15.72
C GLU A 43 11.64 0.53 -15.17
N THR A 44 10.77 1.53 -14.99
CA THR A 44 11.12 2.81 -14.38
C THR A 44 10.71 2.82 -12.92
N SER A 45 11.64 3.19 -12.03
CA SER A 45 11.28 3.57 -10.68
C SER A 45 10.42 4.82 -10.76
N VAL A 46 9.11 4.65 -10.59
CA VAL A 46 8.20 5.78 -10.42
C VAL A 46 8.44 6.32 -9.03
N ASN A 47 9.55 7.02 -8.84
CA ASN A 47 9.64 7.98 -7.75
C ASN A 47 8.70 9.12 -8.15
N SER A 48 7.43 9.01 -7.79
CA SER A 48 6.43 10.03 -8.11
C SER A 48 6.72 11.36 -7.42
N GLY A 49 7.75 11.45 -6.56
CA GLY A 49 8.00 12.64 -5.72
C GLY A 49 6.81 12.99 -4.83
N GLN A 50 5.77 12.14 -4.82
CA GLN A 50 4.57 12.34 -4.04
C GLN A 50 4.89 11.91 -2.63
N THR A 51 4.77 12.86 -1.71
CA THR A 51 4.63 12.55 -0.29
C THR A 51 3.42 11.62 -0.16
N THR A 52 3.67 10.38 0.24
CA THR A 52 2.59 9.47 0.58
C THR A 52 1.87 10.07 1.79
N PRO A 53 0.58 10.42 1.69
CA PRO A 53 -0.12 10.99 2.82
C PRO A 53 -0.23 9.92 3.91
N PHE A 54 -0.06 10.34 5.16
CA PHE A 54 -0.33 9.48 6.30
C PHE A 54 -1.77 8.97 6.23
N ARG A 55 -1.96 7.66 6.46
CA ARG A 55 -3.28 7.03 6.49
C ARG A 55 -3.46 6.30 7.81
N PHE A 56 -4.34 6.84 8.64
CA PHE A 56 -4.74 6.17 9.87
C PHE A 56 -5.53 4.89 9.56
N GLN A 57 -5.14 3.78 10.19
CA GLN A 57 -5.93 2.55 10.14
C GLN A 57 -6.71 2.39 11.44
N VAL A 58 -8.04 2.31 11.34
CA VAL A 58 -8.94 2.10 12.50
C VAL A 58 -8.57 0.86 13.31
N ALA A 59 -7.98 -0.15 12.67
CA ALA A 59 -7.49 -1.36 13.34
C ALA A 59 -6.46 -1.06 14.44
N TRP A 60 -5.69 0.03 14.33
CA TRP A 60 -4.70 0.41 15.33
C TRP A 60 -5.31 0.73 16.69
N GLN A 61 -6.54 1.22 16.74
CA GLN A 61 -7.25 1.48 18.01
C GLN A 61 -7.53 0.21 18.81
N LYS A 62 -7.50 -0.96 18.17
CA LYS A 62 -7.69 -2.25 18.84
C LYS A 62 -6.41 -2.75 19.52
N TYR A 63 -5.29 -2.09 19.28
CA TYR A 63 -4.03 -2.46 19.92
C TYR A 63 -4.06 -2.05 21.40
N PRO A 64 -3.71 -2.96 22.33
CA PRO A 64 -3.85 -2.70 23.77
C PRO A 64 -3.16 -1.41 24.26
N ASP A 65 -2.03 -1.05 23.63
CA ASP A 65 -1.24 0.11 24.06
C ASP A 65 -1.48 1.37 23.19
N TYR A 66 -2.51 1.36 22.34
CA TYR A 66 -2.78 2.46 21.40
C TYR A 66 -2.86 3.83 22.09
N ASP A 67 -3.66 3.93 23.15
CA ASP A 67 -3.89 5.20 23.85
C ASP A 67 -2.59 5.74 24.49
N ALA A 68 -1.80 4.85 25.10
CA ALA A 68 -0.51 5.22 25.69
C ALA A 68 0.50 5.66 24.63
N PHE A 69 0.54 4.97 23.48
CA PHE A 69 1.40 5.33 22.36
C PHE A 69 1.06 6.73 21.81
N ILE A 70 -0.21 7.01 21.53
CA ILE A 70 -0.64 8.31 21.02
C ILE A 70 -0.32 9.44 22.01
N LEU A 71 -0.58 9.24 23.31
CA LEU A 71 -0.27 10.23 24.35
C LEU A 71 1.24 10.56 24.43
N ASN A 72 2.10 9.57 24.22
CA ASN A 72 3.55 9.75 24.26
C ASN A 72 4.13 10.36 22.98
N CYS A 73 3.49 10.16 21.83
CA CYS A 73 4.01 10.64 20.55
C CYS A 73 3.42 11.98 20.12
N TRP A 74 2.19 12.32 20.54
CA TRP A 74 1.47 13.49 20.07
C TRP A 74 1.62 14.69 21.03
N HIS A 75 2.75 15.39 20.93
CA HIS A 75 2.95 16.65 21.65
C HIS A 75 2.42 17.84 20.84
N ALA A 76 1.69 18.75 21.50
CA ALA A 76 1.04 19.90 20.86
C ALA A 76 2.02 20.89 20.18
N ASP A 77 3.29 20.86 20.58
CA ASP A 77 4.32 21.80 20.13
C ASP A 77 5.11 21.29 18.91
N VAL A 78 4.77 20.11 18.37
CA VAL A 78 5.47 19.50 17.23
C VAL A 78 4.65 19.72 15.94
N PRO A 79 5.26 20.23 14.86
CA PRO A 79 4.59 20.35 13.57
C PRO A 79 3.98 19.01 13.12
N LEU A 80 2.76 19.05 12.58
CA LEU A 80 2.02 17.86 12.16
C LEU A 80 2.85 16.89 11.29
N VAL A 81 3.63 17.41 10.34
CA VAL A 81 4.47 16.57 9.47
C VAL A 81 5.49 15.76 10.28
N THR A 82 6.17 16.40 11.24
CA THR A 82 7.14 15.74 12.12
C THR A 82 6.45 14.78 13.10
N ALA A 83 5.26 15.12 13.60
CA ALA A 83 4.48 14.23 14.45
C ALA A 83 4.04 12.95 13.73
N LEU A 84 3.79 13.04 12.41
CA LEU A 84 3.43 11.91 11.56
C LEU A 84 4.62 11.05 11.14
N GLU A 85 5.87 11.55 11.21
CA GLU A 85 7.07 10.74 10.95
C GLU A 85 7.33 9.69 12.05
N CYS A 86 6.80 9.92 13.26
CA CYS A 86 6.89 8.98 14.38
C CYS A 86 5.84 7.84 14.32
N MET A 87 4.97 7.84 13.31
CA MET A 87 3.89 6.85 13.12
C MET A 87 4.07 6.04 11.84
#